data_AF-A0A2U0TH26-F1
#
_entry.id   AF-A0A2U0TH26-F1
#
_cell.length_a   1.000
_cell.length_b   1.000
_cell.length_c   1.000
_cell.angle_alpha   90.00
_cell.angle_beta   90.00
_cell.angle_gamma   90.00
#
_symmetry.space_group_name_H-M   'P 1'
#
loop_
_entity.id
_entity.type
_entity.pdbx_description
1 polymer ?
#
loop_
_entity_poly.entity_id
_entity_poly.type
_entity_poly.pdbx_seq_one_letter_code
_entity_poly.pdbx_strand_id
1 'polypeptide(L)'
;MSEKTFENLTALLDQNQARYRIVHHSAAGKSEEVAKIRGTELGQGAKALVCKVKCNGVKQALLAIPPFSFHPALKLIVDPSLLERYDELAFNAGTLEHSIILNTQDYARIVQPTLVSFVKADG
;
A
#
# COMPACT_ATOMS: atom_id res chain seq x y z
N MET A 1 13.19 1.23 6.88
CA MET A 1 13.34 1.03 5.43
C MET A 1 14.29 2.12 4.91
N SER A 2 14.97 1.92 3.78
CA SER A 2 16.04 2.82 3.29
C SER A 2 15.56 3.75 2.17
N GLU A 3 16.29 4.84 1.89
CA GLU A 3 16.11 5.70 0.71
C GLU A 3 16.01 4.89 -0.59
N LYS A 4 16.82 3.82 -0.69
CA LYS A 4 16.78 2.88 -1.82
C LYS A 4 15.40 2.25 -2.07
N THR A 5 14.58 2.05 -1.04
CA THR A 5 13.20 1.57 -1.21
C THR A 5 12.34 2.62 -1.91
N PHE A 6 12.51 3.89 -1.57
CA PHE A 6 11.78 5.00 -2.19
C PHE A 6 12.20 5.19 -3.65
N GLU A 7 13.51 5.16 -3.94
CA GLU A 7 14.06 5.26 -5.30
C GLU A 7 13.57 4.12 -6.20
N ASN A 8 13.66 2.87 -5.73
CA ASN A 8 13.19 1.73 -6.52
C ASN A 8 11.69 1.81 -6.81
N LEU A 9 10.91 2.32 -5.86
CA LEU A 9 9.47 2.42 -6.02
C LEU A 9 9.09 3.54 -6.99
N THR A 10 9.69 4.72 -6.87
CA THR A 10 9.47 5.83 -7.82
C THR A 10 9.88 5.42 -9.23
N ALA A 11 11.05 4.77 -9.39
CA ALA A 11 11.49 4.25 -10.68
C ALA A 11 10.50 3.24 -11.29
N LEU A 12 9.91 2.34 -10.48
CA LEU A 12 8.89 1.40 -10.93
C LEU A 12 7.61 2.12 -11.39
N LEU A 13 7.15 3.11 -10.63
CA LEU A 13 5.96 3.89 -10.97
C LEU A 13 6.17 4.70 -12.25
N ASP A 14 7.33 5.34 -12.39
CA ASP A 14 7.72 6.11 -13.57
C ASP A 14 7.79 5.22 -14.82
N GLN A 15 8.45 4.05 -14.71
CA GLN A 15 8.56 3.08 -15.80
C GLN A 15 7.18 2.62 -16.29
N ASN A 16 6.20 2.54 -15.40
CA ASN A 16 4.84 2.12 -15.71
C ASN A 16 3.89 3.28 -16.02
N GLN A 17 4.42 4.51 -16.11
CA GLN A 17 3.67 5.73 -16.36
C GLN A 17 2.47 5.89 -15.41
N ALA A 18 2.69 5.54 -14.14
CA ALA A 18 1.65 5.61 -13.12
C ALA A 18 1.30 7.05 -12.79
N ARG A 19 0.03 7.31 -12.48
CA ARG A 19 -0.39 8.60 -11.90
C ARG A 19 -0.15 8.57 -10.39
N TYR A 20 0.86 9.29 -9.93
CA TYR A 20 1.16 9.43 -8.52
C TYR A 20 1.74 10.80 -8.19
N ARG A 21 1.73 11.15 -6.91
CA ARG A 21 2.44 12.31 -6.36
C ARG A 21 3.15 11.95 -5.06
N ILE A 22 4.21 12.70 -4.76
CA ILE A 22 4.93 12.60 -3.50
C ILE A 22 4.47 13.75 -2.60
N VAL A 23 4.18 13.41 -1.35
CA VAL A 23 3.86 14.38 -0.29
C VAL A 23 4.95 14.30 0.77
N HIS A 24 5.70 15.38 0.92
CA HIS A 24 6.70 15.54 1.96
C HIS A 24 6.04 16.11 3.22
N HIS A 25 6.30 15.50 4.37
CA HIS A 25 5.80 15.97 5.65
C HIS A 25 6.72 15.56 6.79
N SER A 26 6.67 16.28 7.91
CA SER A 26 7.31 15.79 9.15
C SER A 26 6.63 14.52 9.63
N ALA A 27 7.38 13.61 10.24
CA ALA A 27 6.81 12.44 10.88
C ALA A 27 5.78 12.89 11.94
N ALA A 28 4.53 12.43 11.81
CA ALA A 28 3.45 12.72 12.75
C ALA A 28 2.97 11.44 13.43
N GLY A 29 2.58 11.55 14.70
CA GLY A 29 2.24 10.39 15.53
C GLY A 29 0.82 9.86 15.35
N LYS A 30 -0.11 10.66 14.80
CA LYS A 30 -1.54 10.32 14.68
C LYS A 30 -1.96 10.15 13.22
N SER A 31 -2.71 9.09 12.92
CA SER A 31 -3.08 8.74 11.53
C SER A 31 -4.00 9.79 10.90
N GLU A 32 -4.85 10.43 11.70
CA GLU A 32 -5.78 11.49 11.31
C GLU A 32 -5.04 12.77 10.90
N GLU A 33 -3.95 13.09 11.60
CA GLU A 33 -3.12 14.26 11.30
C GLU A 33 -2.36 14.06 9.99
N VAL A 34 -1.80 12.87 9.79
CA VAL A 34 -1.14 12.48 8.54
C VAL A 34 -2.13 12.52 7.37
N ALA A 35 -3.36 12.04 7.55
CA ALA A 35 -4.39 12.05 6.51
C ALA A 35 -4.72 13.49 6.05
N LYS A 36 -4.84 14.44 7.00
CA LYS A 36 -5.04 15.86 6.69
C LYS A 36 -3.88 16.44 5.89
N ILE A 37 -2.63 16.12 6.24
CA ILE A 37 -1.45 16.60 5.52
C ILE A 37 -1.42 16.08 4.08
N ARG A 38 -1.83 14.83 3.87
CA ARG A 38 -1.89 14.19 2.55
C ARG A 38 -3.03 14.70 1.67
N GLY A 39 -4.03 15.37 2.26
CA GLY A 39 -5.29 15.68 1.58
C GLY A 39 -6.09 14.42 1.28
N THR A 40 -6.03 13.41 2.15
CA THR A 40 -6.67 12.10 1.97
C THR A 40 -7.60 11.79 3.15
N GLU A 41 -8.56 10.92 2.94
CA GLU A 41 -9.38 10.36 4.03
C GLU A 41 -8.56 9.42 4.93
N LEU A 42 -9.00 9.26 6.17
CA LEU A 42 -8.33 8.36 7.13
C LEU A 42 -8.23 6.92 6.59
N GLY A 43 -9.27 6.46 5.88
CA GLY A 43 -9.33 5.11 5.30
C GLY A 43 -8.44 4.90 4.07
N GLN A 44 -7.95 5.97 3.42
CA GLN A 44 -7.02 5.87 2.29
C GLN A 44 -5.60 5.50 2.72
N GLY A 45 -5.28 5.63 4.01
CA GLY A 45 -3.99 5.27 4.56
C GLY A 45 -3.78 3.75 4.55
N ALA A 46 -3.07 3.23 3.55
CA ALA A 46 -2.73 1.82 3.48
C ALA A 46 -1.67 1.47 4.54
N LYS A 47 -1.98 0.48 5.40
CA LYS A 47 -1.10 -0.02 6.46
C LYS A 47 -0.64 -1.44 6.13
N ALA A 48 0.59 -1.74 6.53
CA ALA A 48 1.28 -3.00 6.28
C ALA A 48 1.07 -4.01 7.42
N LEU A 49 0.61 -5.22 7.10
CA LEU A 49 0.52 -6.35 8.04
C LEU A 49 1.12 -7.62 7.41
N VAL A 50 2.15 -8.21 8.04
CA VAL A 50 2.70 -9.51 7.61
C VAL A 50 1.98 -10.60 8.39
N CYS A 51 1.28 -11.50 7.69
CA CYS A 51 0.56 -12.62 8.28
C CYS A 51 1.20 -13.94 7.88
N LYS A 52 1.66 -14.72 8.86
CA LYS A 52 2.06 -16.11 8.61
C LYS A 52 0.82 -16.99 8.74
N VAL A 53 0.35 -17.53 7.62
CA VAL A 53 -0.82 -18.43 7.60
C VAL A 53 -0.38 -19.87 7.37
N LYS A 54 -1.21 -20.82 7.83
CA LYS A 54 -1.03 -22.23 7.54
C LYS A 54 -2.27 -22.72 6.78
N CYS A 55 -2.15 -22.92 5.47
CA CYS A 55 -3.22 -23.48 4.64
C CYS A 55 -2.87 -24.95 4.34
N ASN A 56 -3.76 -25.88 4.69
CA ASN A 56 -3.64 -27.32 4.38
C ASN A 56 -2.28 -27.93 4.79
N GLY A 57 -1.75 -27.56 5.96
CA GLY A 57 -0.46 -28.06 6.43
C GLY A 57 0.77 -27.24 5.98
N VAL A 58 0.63 -26.42 4.93
CA VAL A 58 1.73 -25.61 4.35
C VAL A 58 1.79 -24.24 5.01
N LYS A 59 2.97 -23.85 5.50
CA LYS A 59 3.23 -22.49 6.01
C LYS A 59 3.38 -21.54 4.84
N GLN A 60 2.55 -20.50 4.77
CA GLN A 60 2.65 -19.41 3.80
C GLN A 60 2.82 -18.08 4.55
N ALA A 61 3.55 -17.14 3.96
CA ALA A 61 3.64 -15.77 4.46
C ALA A 61 2.84 -14.87 3.49
N LEU A 62 1.75 -14.31 4.00
CA LEU A 62 0.96 -13.29 3.34
C LEU A 62 1.46 -11.93 3.79
N LEU A 63 1.51 -10.99 2.85
CA LEU A 63 1.81 -9.61 3.13
C LEU A 63 0.58 -8.79 2.76
N ALA A 64 -0.10 -8.26 3.75
CA ALA A 64 -1.12 -7.23 3.59
C ALA A 64 -0.43 -5.85 3.63
N ILE A 65 0.34 -5.56 2.56
CA ILE A 65 1.00 -4.27 2.17
C ILE A 65 2.39 -4.08 2.83
N PRO A 66 3.48 -3.63 2.15
CA PRO A 66 3.67 -2.46 1.28
C PRO A 66 3.02 -2.70 -0.07
N PRO A 67 2.60 -1.64 -0.78
CA PRO A 67 1.86 -1.78 -2.04
C PRO A 67 2.67 -2.54 -3.09
N PHE A 68 3.96 -2.71 -2.84
CA PHE A 68 4.88 -3.53 -3.61
C PHE A 68 5.60 -4.49 -2.69
N SER A 69 5.55 -5.78 -3.02
CA SER A 69 6.45 -6.79 -2.45
C SER A 69 7.44 -7.16 -3.53
N PHE A 70 8.72 -6.89 -3.29
CA PHE A 70 9.80 -7.35 -4.18
C PHE A 70 10.32 -8.74 -3.78
N HIS A 71 9.71 -9.39 -2.79
CA HIS A 71 10.17 -10.68 -2.27
C HIS A 71 9.32 -11.82 -2.84
N PRO A 72 9.93 -12.79 -3.57
CA PRO A 72 9.18 -13.84 -4.28
C PRO A 72 8.41 -14.79 -3.35
N ALA A 73 8.80 -14.89 -2.07
CA ALA A 73 8.10 -15.73 -1.09
C ALA A 73 6.85 -15.10 -0.46
N LEU A 74 6.53 -13.84 -0.78
CA LEU A 74 5.39 -13.13 -0.20
C LEU A 74 4.29 -12.97 -1.24
N LYS A 75 3.13 -13.56 -0.97
CA LYS A 75 1.93 -13.33 -1.78
C LYS A 75 1.22 -12.06 -1.29
N LEU A 76 1.02 -11.13 -2.20
CA LEU A 76 0.26 -9.91 -1.95
C LEU A 76 -1.22 -10.16 -2.18
N ILE A 77 -2.03 -9.87 -1.15
CA ILE A 77 -3.48 -9.91 -1.22
C ILE A 77 -4.06 -8.53 -0.93
N VAL A 78 -5.16 -8.19 -1.58
CA VAL A 78 -5.88 -6.92 -1.41
C VAL A 78 -7.37 -7.20 -1.32
N ASP A 79 -8.06 -6.54 -0.40
CA ASP A 79 -9.51 -6.56 -0.34
C ASP A 79 -10.07 -5.68 -1.47
N PRO A 80 -10.98 -6.19 -2.33
CA PRO A 80 -11.55 -5.43 -3.44
C PRO A 80 -12.13 -4.08 -3.03
N SER A 81 -12.69 -3.98 -1.82
CA SER A 81 -13.29 -2.74 -1.33
C SER A 81 -12.28 -1.60 -1.21
N LEU A 82 -10.98 -1.89 -1.05
CA LEU A 82 -9.94 -0.87 -1.08
C LEU A 82 -9.84 -0.22 -2.47
N LEU A 83 -10.00 -1.02 -3.52
CA LEU A 83 -9.89 -0.56 -4.91
C LEU A 83 -11.17 0.14 -5.39
N GLU A 84 -12.31 -0.18 -4.78
CA GLU A 84 -13.62 0.36 -5.15
C GLU A 84 -13.95 1.65 -4.40
N ARG A 85 -13.52 1.79 -3.15
CA ARG A 85 -13.87 2.93 -2.28
C ARG A 85 -13.05 4.18 -2.57
N TYR A 86 -11.86 4.04 -3.13
CA TYR A 86 -10.89 5.14 -3.23
C TYR A 86 -10.24 5.20 -4.61
N ASP A 87 -10.24 6.39 -5.21
CA ASP A 87 -9.54 6.65 -6.48
C ASP A 87 -8.01 6.70 -6.30
N GLU A 88 -7.56 6.98 -5.08
CA GLU A 88 -6.14 7.08 -4.72
C GLU A 88 -5.83 6.34 -3.41
N LEU A 89 -4.66 5.73 -3.38
CA LEU A 89 -4.09 5.04 -2.22
C LEU A 89 -2.93 5.85 -1.65
N ALA A 90 -2.89 6.01 -0.32
CA ALA A 90 -1.85 6.75 0.36
C ALA A 90 -1.00 5.85 1.25
N PHE A 91 0.31 5.86 1.07
CA PHE A 91 1.21 5.03 1.86
C PHE A 91 2.60 5.65 2.01
N ASN A 92 3.31 5.22 3.06
CA ASN A 92 4.69 5.63 3.28
C ASN A 92 5.64 4.83 2.39
N ALA A 93 6.66 5.49 1.85
CA ALA A 93 7.66 4.87 1.00
C ALA A 93 9.06 5.08 1.59
N GLY A 94 9.62 4.07 2.26
CA GLY A 94 10.96 4.11 2.83
C GLY A 94 11.09 4.86 4.16
N THR A 95 10.40 6.00 4.32
CA THR A 95 10.44 6.86 5.52
C THR A 95 9.04 7.23 6.01
N LEU A 96 8.94 7.80 7.21
CA LEU A 96 7.68 8.38 7.73
C LEU A 96 7.43 9.81 7.24
N GLU A 97 8.34 10.35 6.43
CA GLU A 97 8.31 11.73 5.96
C GLU A 97 7.93 11.85 4.49
N HIS A 98 7.99 10.73 3.76
CA HIS A 98 7.63 10.63 2.35
C HIS A 98 6.41 9.72 2.19
N SER A 99 5.29 10.34 1.88
CA SER A 99 4.09 9.65 1.45
C SER A 99 4.01 9.64 -0.07
N ILE A 100 3.63 8.50 -0.64
CA ILE A 100 3.21 8.39 -2.04
C ILE A 100 1.68 8.31 -2.06
N ILE A 101 1.08 9.14 -2.90
CA ILE A 101 -0.34 9.05 -3.25
C ILE A 101 -0.43 8.54 -4.68
N LEU A 102 -0.99 7.35 -4.85
CA LEU A 102 -0.98 6.59 -6.10
C LEU A 102 -2.41 6.32 -6.56
N ASN A 103 -2.69 6.51 -7.85
CA ASN A 103 -3.98 6.14 -8.41
C ASN A 103 -4.24 4.63 -8.30
N THR A 104 -5.44 4.29 -7.85
CA THR A 104 -5.85 2.91 -7.55
C THR A 104 -5.89 2.00 -8.78
N GLN A 105 -6.27 2.52 -9.95
CA GLN A 105 -6.29 1.73 -11.19
C GLN A 105 -4.86 1.44 -11.67
N ASP A 106 -3.96 2.41 -11.55
CA ASP A 106 -2.54 2.22 -11.87
C ASP A 106 -1.88 1.25 -10.89
N TYR A 107 -2.21 1.35 -9.60
CA TYR A 107 -1.82 0.37 -8.60
C TYR A 107 -2.23 -1.05 -9.01
N ALA A 108 -3.52 -1.29 -9.28
CA ALA A 108 -4.01 -2.62 -9.65
C ALA A 108 -3.34 -3.17 -10.92
N ARG A 109 -3.13 -2.32 -11.92
CA ARG A 109 -2.47 -2.67 -13.19
C ARG A 109 -1.02 -3.09 -13.00
N ILE A 110 -0.26 -2.37 -12.19
CA ILE A 110 1.18 -2.60 -11.98
C ILE A 110 1.42 -3.77 -11.04
N VAL A 111 0.63 -3.84 -9.97
CA VAL A 111 0.85 -4.75 -8.84
C VAL A 111 0.19 -6.10 -9.04
N GLN A 112 -0.93 -6.14 -9.77
CA GLN A 112 -1.73 -7.34 -10.04
C GLN A 112 -1.95 -8.21 -8.78
N PRO A 113 -2.50 -7.64 -7.69
CA PRO A 113 -2.65 -8.36 -6.43
C PRO A 113 -3.67 -9.50 -6.56
N THR A 114 -3.55 -10.51 -5.71
CA THR A 114 -4.65 -11.48 -5.55
C THR A 114 -5.77 -10.82 -4.75
N LEU A 115 -6.95 -10.72 -5.34
CA LEU A 115 -8.12 -10.16 -4.67
C LEU A 115 -8.74 -11.18 -3.72
N VAL A 116 -8.86 -10.83 -2.44
CA VAL A 116 -9.43 -11.67 -1.40
C VAL A 116 -10.30 -10.80 -0.51
N SER A 117 -11.57 -11.15 -0.32
CA SER A 117 -12.41 -10.46 0.66
C SER A 117 -12.07 -10.95 2.07
N PHE A 118 -11.69 -10.02 2.94
CA PHE A 118 -11.36 -10.30 4.34
C PHE A 118 -11.70 -9.15 5.29
N VAL A 119 -12.05 -7.96 4.76
CA VAL A 119 -12.61 -6.88 5.57
C VAL A 119 -14.04 -7.25 5.94
N LYS A 120 -14.32 -7.33 7.24
CA LYS A 120 -15.69 -7.50 7.72
C LYS A 120 -16.43 -6.17 7.53
N ALA A 121 -17.60 -6.19 6.90
CA ALA A 121 -18.48 -5.02 6.93
C ALA A 121 -18.83 -4.73 8.39
N ASP A 122 -18.63 -3.49 8.82
CA ASP A 122 -19.16 -3.03 10.10
C ASP A 122 -20.68 -3.18 10.02
N GLY A 123 -21.23 -4.05 10.88
CA GLY A 123 -22.66 -4.24 11.05
C GLY A 123 -23.26 -3.23 12.01
#